data_AF-A0ABD2JIA6-F1
#
_entry.id   AF-A0ABD2JIA6-F1
#
_cell.length_a   1.000
_cell.length_b   1.000
_cell.length_c   1.000
_cell.angle_alpha   90.00
_cell.angle_beta   90.00
_cell.angle_gamma   90.00
#
_symmetry.space_group_name_H-M   'P 1'
#
loop_
_entity.id
_entity.type
_entity.pdbx_description
1 polymer ?
#
loop_
_entity_poly.entity_id
_entity_poly.type
_entity_poly.pdbx_seq_one_letter_code
_entity_poly.pdbx_strand_id
1 'polypeptide(L)'
;MCSNTPQNQPTPFDCSSVVHSLKNLLQLNRAVQNILESTDKAQPELFGRINQVTNSLRSLRESVGQIEDIDRKTSAEKIETGKGQQQTEFSREEEVTVDGRNIRPVLCPHCPSVILRPLSAQFLSSADGPRIALPLPRQKKRADEGGDEAVQTTEHSQWWTLTDMMQFENVGFTNAFRGRRFLACADCEIGPIGFVCDQTGKFLVSVERVRHK
;
A
#
# COMPACT_ATOMS: atom_id res chain seq x y z
N MET A 1 -19.37 37.35 32.73
CA MET A 1 -18.78 37.73 31.43
C MET A 1 -17.52 36.91 31.27
N CYS A 2 -17.60 35.82 30.49
CA CYS A 2 -16.44 34.99 30.18
C CYS A 2 -16.19 35.05 28.68
N SER A 3 -14.92 35.21 28.36
CA SER A 3 -14.34 35.72 27.12
C SER A 3 -14.33 34.67 26.02
N ASN A 4 -14.64 35.11 24.80
CA ASN A 4 -14.43 34.34 23.56
C ASN A 4 -12.93 34.12 23.33
N THR A 5 -12.55 32.85 23.13
CA THR A 5 -11.23 32.45 22.61
C THR A 5 -11.48 31.70 21.30
N PRO A 6 -10.81 32.03 20.19
CA PRO A 6 -11.02 31.35 18.91
C PRO A 6 -10.35 29.97 18.94
N GLN A 7 -11.12 28.94 18.59
CA GLN A 7 -10.61 27.58 18.39
C GLN A 7 -9.70 27.55 17.16
N ASN A 8 -8.40 27.37 17.39
CA ASN A 8 -7.40 27.11 16.37
C ASN A 8 -7.49 25.61 15.98
N GLN A 9 -8.20 25.30 14.90
CA GLN A 9 -8.21 23.96 14.31
C GLN A 9 -6.88 23.73 13.56
N PRO A 10 -6.22 22.57 13.72
CA PRO A 10 -5.03 22.26 12.93
C PRO A 10 -5.45 22.10 11.46
N THR A 11 -4.91 22.96 10.60
CA THR A 11 -5.08 22.83 9.15
C THR A 11 -4.50 21.50 8.66
N PRO A 12 -5.15 20.81 7.71
CA PRO A 12 -4.61 19.58 7.14
C PRO A 12 -3.20 19.85 6.59
N PHE A 13 -2.22 19.06 7.02
CA PHE A 13 -0.87 19.12 6.47
C PHE A 13 -0.94 18.86 4.96
N ASP A 14 -0.68 19.91 4.18
CA ASP A 14 -0.70 19.85 2.72
C ASP A 14 0.53 19.07 2.22
N CYS A 15 0.34 17.76 2.11
CA CYS A 15 1.35 16.83 1.60
C CYS A 15 1.58 17.01 0.08
N SER A 16 0.78 17.83 -0.62
CA SER A 16 0.96 18.08 -2.06
C SER A 16 2.32 18.70 -2.38
N SER A 17 2.81 19.59 -1.51
CA SER A 17 4.13 20.22 -1.65
C SER A 17 5.26 19.21 -1.46
N VAL A 18 5.13 18.32 -0.47
CA VAL A 18 6.13 17.28 -0.19
C VAL A 18 6.15 16.24 -1.30
N VAL A 19 4.98 15.81 -1.77
CA VAL A 19 4.84 14.87 -2.90
C VAL A 19 5.36 15.49 -4.21
N HIS A 20 5.14 16.79 -4.46
CA HIS A 20 5.73 17.49 -5.60
C HIS A 20 7.26 17.54 -5.50
N SER A 21 7.79 17.88 -4.33
CA SER A 21 9.23 17.90 -4.09
C SER A 21 9.87 16.52 -4.30
N LEU A 22 9.21 15.44 -3.87
CA LEU A 22 9.68 14.08 -4.09
C LEU A 22 9.61 13.67 -5.57
N LYS A 23 8.54 14.03 -6.29
CA LYS A 23 8.44 13.81 -7.75
C LYS A 23 9.52 14.57 -8.52
N ASN A 24 9.81 15.80 -8.12
CA ASN A 24 10.86 16.62 -8.71
C ASN A 24 12.26 16.00 -8.46
N LEU A 25 12.51 15.47 -7.26
CA LEU A 25 13.75 14.75 -6.94
C LEU A 25 13.91 13.46 -7.75
N LEU A 26 12.83 12.72 -7.97
CA LEU A 26 12.82 11.51 -8.80
C LEU A 26 13.07 11.82 -10.28
N GLN A 27 12.48 12.90 -10.79
CA GLN A 27 12.73 13.38 -12.15
C GLN A 27 14.17 13.86 -12.33
N LEU A 28 14.71 14.59 -11.34
CA LEU A 28 16.12 14.99 -11.31
C LEU A 28 17.05 13.78 -11.34
N ASN A 29 16.76 12.75 -10.54
CA ASN A 29 17.57 11.54 -10.54
C ASN A 29 17.60 10.86 -11.92
N ARG A 30 16.43 10.72 -12.58
CA ARG A 30 16.36 10.17 -13.94
C ARG A 30 17.10 11.03 -14.97
N ALA A 31 16.99 12.34 -14.88
CA ALA A 31 17.71 13.25 -15.76
C ALA A 31 19.24 13.12 -15.57
N VAL A 32 19.71 12.98 -14.33
CA VAL A 32 21.14 12.76 -14.02
C VAL A 32 21.62 11.41 -14.55
N GLN A 33 20.84 10.33 -14.42
CA GLN A 33 21.20 9.01 -14.98
C GLN A 33 21.28 9.06 -16.51
N ASN A 34 20.34 9.71 -17.19
CA ASN A 34 20.39 9.88 -18.63
C ASN A 34 21.62 10.71 -19.06
N ILE A 35 21.99 11.73 -18.30
CA ILE A 35 23.20 12.52 -18.56
C ILE A 35 24.46 11.65 -18.37
N LEU A 36 24.53 10.84 -17.31
CA LEU A 36 25.62 9.89 -17.08
C LEU A 36 25.82 8.90 -18.23
N GLU A 37 24.72 8.38 -18.79
CA GLU A 37 24.76 7.47 -19.93
C GLU A 37 25.17 8.17 -21.23
N SER A 38 24.85 9.47 -21.38
CA SER A 38 25.19 10.26 -22.56
C SER A 38 26.55 10.95 -22.51
N THR A 39 27.21 11.00 -21.33
CA THR A 39 28.49 11.68 -21.17
C THR A 39 29.63 10.72 -21.52
N ASP A 40 30.25 10.91 -22.68
CA ASP A 40 31.47 10.21 -23.06
C ASP A 40 32.61 10.51 -22.04
N LYS A 41 33.45 9.51 -21.74
CA LYS A 41 34.50 9.53 -20.69
C LYS A 41 35.60 10.59 -20.90
N ALA A 42 35.45 11.46 -21.89
CA ALA A 42 36.44 12.44 -22.35
C ALA A 42 36.46 13.76 -21.55
N GLN A 43 35.51 14.01 -20.64
CA GLN A 43 35.45 15.23 -19.82
C GLN A 43 35.53 14.91 -18.31
N PRO A 44 36.76 14.78 -17.75
CA PRO A 44 36.97 14.29 -16.38
C PRO A 44 36.41 15.21 -15.28
N GLU A 45 36.39 16.53 -15.50
CA GLU A 45 35.80 17.52 -14.57
C GLU A 45 34.28 17.31 -14.39
N LEU A 46 33.56 17.09 -15.49
CA LEU A 46 32.10 16.89 -15.45
C LEU A 46 31.74 15.55 -14.80
N PHE A 47 32.49 14.50 -15.11
CA PHE A 47 32.33 13.18 -14.49
C PHE A 47 32.58 13.22 -12.97
N GLY A 48 33.59 13.97 -12.53
CA GLY A 48 33.88 14.19 -11.10
C GLY A 48 32.73 14.88 -10.38
N ARG A 49 32.20 15.97 -10.97
CA ARG A 49 31.05 16.71 -10.40
C ARG A 49 29.78 15.87 -10.34
N ILE A 50 29.52 15.04 -11.34
CA ILE A 50 28.34 14.17 -11.34
C ILE A 50 28.47 13.10 -10.25
N ASN A 51 29.63 12.46 -10.10
CA ASN A 51 29.83 11.48 -9.02
C ASN A 51 29.68 12.11 -7.63
N GLN A 52 30.15 13.34 -7.45
CA GLN A 52 29.96 14.08 -6.19
C GLN A 52 28.47 14.31 -5.88
N VAL A 53 27.67 14.64 -6.88
CA VAL A 53 26.21 14.81 -6.76
C VAL A 53 25.53 13.47 -6.48
N THR A 54 25.92 12.38 -7.16
CA THR A 54 25.40 11.03 -6.94
C THR A 54 25.64 10.55 -5.51
N ASN A 55 26.85 10.79 -4.96
CA ASN A 55 27.17 10.42 -3.59
C ASN A 55 26.39 11.23 -2.56
N SER A 56 26.19 12.53 -2.83
CA SER A 56 25.38 13.40 -1.97
C SER A 56 23.90 12.95 -1.94
N LEU A 57 23.35 12.54 -3.09
CA LEU A 57 21.99 11.97 -3.18
C LEU A 57 21.85 10.63 -2.46
N ARG A 58 22.87 9.77 -2.49
CA ARG A 58 22.89 8.50 -1.75
C ARG A 58 22.85 8.75 -0.23
N SER A 59 23.68 9.66 0.25
CA SER A 59 23.71 10.06 1.66
C SER A 59 22.38 10.66 2.12
N LEU A 60 21.72 11.45 1.27
CA LEU A 60 20.37 11.97 1.53
C LEU A 60 19.33 10.85 1.61
N ARG A 61 19.36 9.87 0.69
CA ARG A 61 18.47 8.71 0.70
C ARG A 61 18.60 7.90 1.99
N GLU A 62 19.83 7.65 2.44
CA GLU A 62 20.11 6.93 3.68
C GLU A 62 19.62 7.72 4.91
N SER A 63 19.78 9.05 4.89
CA SER A 63 19.28 9.92 5.95
C SER A 63 17.74 9.95 6.01
N VAL A 64 17.06 9.89 4.86
CA VAL A 64 15.59 9.77 4.80
C VAL A 64 15.12 8.41 5.31
N GLY A 65 15.87 7.33 5.04
CA GLY A 65 15.56 5.99 5.58
C GLY A 65 15.64 5.93 7.11
N GLN A 66 16.52 6.70 7.75
CA GLN A 66 16.60 6.77 9.22
C GLN A 66 15.44 7.54 9.86
N ILE A 67 14.65 8.29 9.07
CA ILE A 67 13.46 8.99 9.57
C ILE A 67 12.28 8.02 9.71
N GLU A 68 12.27 6.88 9.00
CA GLU A 68 11.24 5.84 9.10
C GLU A 68 11.29 5.06 10.44
N ASP A 69 12.36 5.20 11.24
CA ASP A 69 12.53 4.51 12.53
C ASP A 69 11.97 5.28 13.75
N ILE A 70 11.45 6.50 13.57
CA ILE A 70 10.97 7.33 14.69
C ILE A 70 9.57 6.91 15.18
N ASP A 71 8.74 6.29 14.32
CA ASP A 71 7.41 5.77 14.73
C ASP A 71 7.49 4.52 15.62
N ARG A 72 8.65 3.85 15.70
CA ARG A 72 8.82 2.60 16.44
C ARG A 72 8.98 2.78 17.95
N LYS A 73 9.36 3.97 18.43
CA LYS A 73 9.70 4.19 19.86
C LYS A 73 8.53 4.67 20.73
N THR A 74 7.40 5.08 20.16
CA THR A 74 6.24 5.58 20.90
C THR A 74 5.19 4.51 21.27
N SER A 75 5.34 3.28 20.77
CA SER A 75 4.31 2.23 20.93
C SER A 75 4.65 1.14 21.98
N ALA A 76 5.75 1.30 22.73
CA ALA A 76 6.25 0.27 23.66
C ALA A 76 5.48 0.14 24.99
N GLU A 77 4.41 0.93 25.24
CA GLU A 77 3.61 0.78 26.46
C GLU A 77 2.10 0.77 26.17
N LYS A 78 1.60 -0.39 25.71
CA LYS A 78 0.40 -1.04 26.29
C LYS A 78 0.17 -2.41 25.68
N ILE A 79 0.55 -3.45 26.43
CA ILE A 79 0.13 -4.83 26.23
C ILE A 79 -1.15 -5.07 27.06
N GLU A 80 -1.92 -6.06 26.60
CA GLU A 80 -3.14 -6.69 27.15
C GLU A 80 -4.39 -6.23 26.39
N THR A 81 -5.00 -7.03 25.49
CA THR A 81 -5.63 -8.32 25.77
C THR A 81 -6.05 -9.02 24.45
N GLY A 82 -6.02 -10.36 24.39
CA GLY A 82 -6.96 -11.14 23.55
C GLY A 82 -6.39 -12.00 22.40
N LYS A 83 -6.59 -13.31 22.49
CA LYS A 83 -6.12 -14.40 21.60
C LYS A 83 -6.61 -14.33 20.14
N GLY A 84 -5.75 -14.65 19.17
CA GLY A 84 -6.16 -15.20 17.86
C GLY A 84 -5.30 -14.84 16.65
N GLN A 85 -4.61 -15.87 16.10
CA GLN A 85 -3.89 -15.93 14.81
C GLN A 85 -2.63 -15.06 14.67
N GLN A 86 -1.49 -15.75 14.66
CA GLN A 86 -0.15 -15.21 14.42
C GLN A 86 -0.06 -14.81 12.94
N GLN A 87 -0.45 -13.57 12.65
CA GLN A 87 -0.23 -12.94 11.35
C GLN A 87 1.24 -12.50 11.35
N THR A 88 2.10 -13.28 10.70
CA THR A 88 3.48 -12.88 10.41
C THR A 88 3.45 -11.56 9.64
N GLU A 89 4.13 -10.56 10.18
CA GLU A 89 4.22 -9.21 9.61
C GLU A 89 4.74 -9.28 8.16
N PHE A 90 4.04 -8.65 7.21
CA PHE A 90 4.42 -8.69 5.80
C PHE A 90 5.70 -7.89 5.56
N SER A 91 6.80 -8.56 5.20
CA SER A 91 8.04 -7.90 4.75
C SER A 91 8.09 -7.85 3.23
N ARG A 92 8.25 -6.62 2.70
CA ARG A 92 8.36 -6.39 1.26
C ARG A 92 9.56 -7.12 0.66
N GLU A 93 10.68 -7.12 1.37
CA GLU A 93 11.96 -7.67 0.92
C GLU A 93 11.92 -9.18 0.71
N GLU A 94 11.06 -9.88 1.47
CA GLU A 94 10.93 -11.34 1.42
C GLU A 94 9.77 -11.82 0.52
N GLU A 95 8.76 -10.97 0.30
CA GLU A 95 7.53 -11.34 -0.41
C GLU A 95 7.45 -10.79 -1.84
N VAL A 96 8.31 -9.83 -2.18
CA VAL A 96 8.28 -9.12 -3.46
C VAL A 96 9.59 -9.32 -4.22
N THR A 97 9.50 -9.76 -5.48
CA THR A 97 10.67 -9.88 -6.36
C THR A 97 11.27 -8.50 -6.70
N VAL A 98 12.47 -8.50 -7.27
CA VAL A 98 13.10 -7.29 -7.81
C VAL A 98 12.21 -6.58 -8.85
N ASP A 99 11.46 -7.36 -9.64
CA ASP A 99 10.50 -6.83 -10.62
C ASP A 99 9.19 -6.32 -9.98
N GLY A 100 9.05 -6.48 -8.66
CA GLY A 100 7.86 -6.06 -7.92
C GLY A 100 6.71 -7.07 -7.94
N ARG A 101 6.97 -8.37 -8.19
CA ARG A 101 5.92 -9.41 -8.24
C ARG A 101 5.88 -10.27 -6.98
N ASN A 102 4.74 -10.89 -6.69
CA ASN A 102 4.62 -11.78 -5.54
C ASN A 102 5.52 -13.02 -5.67
N ILE A 103 6.34 -13.30 -4.66
CA ILE A 103 7.21 -14.48 -4.64
C ILE A 103 6.41 -15.74 -4.31
N ARG A 104 5.58 -15.66 -3.27
CA ARG A 104 4.76 -16.78 -2.79
C ARG A 104 3.37 -16.78 -3.43
N PRO A 105 2.71 -17.95 -3.56
CA PRO A 105 1.28 -18.01 -3.80
C PRO A 105 0.53 -17.22 -2.72
N VAL A 106 -0.57 -16.59 -3.13
CA VAL A 106 -1.48 -15.85 -2.24
C VAL A 106 -2.73 -16.70 -2.04
N LEU A 107 -3.08 -16.95 -0.79
CA LEU A 107 -4.17 -17.85 -0.38
C LEU A 107 -5.24 -17.10 0.40
N CYS A 108 -6.44 -17.66 0.38
CA CYS A 108 -7.52 -17.25 1.28
C CYS A 108 -7.07 -17.40 2.75
N PRO A 109 -7.44 -16.47 3.65
CA PRO A 109 -7.13 -16.60 5.08
C PRO A 109 -8.02 -17.64 5.80
N HIS A 110 -9.17 -18.01 5.22
CA HIS A 110 -10.18 -18.84 5.88
C HIS A 110 -10.25 -20.29 5.38
N CYS A 111 -9.79 -20.56 4.16
CA CYS A 111 -9.81 -21.89 3.55
C CYS A 111 -8.50 -22.13 2.75
N PRO A 112 -8.27 -23.32 2.16
CA PRO A 112 -7.04 -23.62 1.42
C PRO A 112 -7.02 -23.06 -0.01
N SER A 113 -8.03 -22.29 -0.41
CA SER A 113 -8.16 -21.71 -1.76
C SER A 113 -6.94 -20.86 -2.14
N VAL A 114 -6.37 -21.15 -3.32
CA VAL A 114 -5.31 -20.34 -3.92
C VAL A 114 -5.97 -19.21 -4.70
N ILE A 115 -5.63 -17.97 -4.36
CA ILE A 115 -6.13 -16.76 -5.02
C ILE A 115 -5.19 -16.38 -6.17
N LEU A 116 -3.87 -16.38 -5.92
CA LEU A 116 -2.83 -16.01 -6.90
C LEU A 116 -1.69 -17.02 -6.89
N ARG A 117 -1.19 -17.36 -8.08
CA ARG A 117 0.08 -18.07 -8.24
C ARG A 117 1.28 -17.14 -8.00
N PRO A 118 2.48 -17.69 -7.72
CA PRO A 118 3.71 -16.93 -7.78
C PRO A 118 3.82 -16.12 -9.07
N LEU A 119 4.40 -14.92 -8.94
CA LEU A 119 4.75 -14.02 -10.04
C LEU A 119 3.55 -13.55 -10.90
N SER A 120 2.31 -13.70 -10.41
CA SER A 120 1.11 -13.36 -11.17
C SER A 120 0.55 -11.97 -10.86
N ALA A 121 1.00 -11.32 -9.79
CA ALA A 121 0.54 -9.99 -9.38
C ALA A 121 1.67 -9.03 -9.03
N GLN A 122 1.42 -7.74 -9.24
CA GLN A 122 2.38 -6.66 -8.97
C GLN A 122 2.09 -6.00 -7.62
N PHE A 123 3.12 -5.87 -6.78
CA PHE A 123 3.03 -5.18 -5.50
C PHE A 123 2.83 -3.68 -5.70
N LEU A 124 1.90 -3.10 -4.95
CA LEU A 124 1.65 -1.67 -4.88
C LEU A 124 1.60 -1.24 -3.40
N SER A 125 2.53 -0.35 -3.03
CA SER A 125 2.68 0.15 -1.66
C SER A 125 1.83 1.40 -1.41
N SER A 126 1.76 1.81 -0.14
CA SER A 126 1.11 3.06 0.28
C SER A 126 1.78 4.32 -0.25
N ALA A 127 3.06 4.25 -0.62
CA ALA A 127 3.80 5.38 -1.19
C ALA A 127 3.40 5.65 -2.65
N ASP A 128 3.01 4.60 -3.37
CA ASP A 128 2.73 4.65 -4.81
C ASP A 128 1.23 4.48 -5.14
N GLY A 129 0.45 3.97 -4.19
CA GLY A 129 -0.91 3.48 -4.39
C GLY A 129 -1.98 4.14 -3.52
N PRO A 130 -3.26 3.84 -3.81
CA PRO A 130 -4.38 4.39 -3.06
C PRO A 130 -4.53 3.70 -1.70
N ARG A 131 -4.96 4.50 -0.72
CA ARG A 131 -5.55 4.00 0.53
C ARG A 131 -7.04 3.75 0.30
N ILE A 132 -7.49 2.51 0.43
CA ILE A 132 -8.89 2.13 0.16
C ILE A 132 -9.50 1.49 1.40
N ALA A 133 -10.64 2.04 1.83
CA ALA A 133 -11.44 1.46 2.89
C ALA A 133 -12.28 0.28 2.37
N LEU A 134 -11.94 -0.92 2.81
CA LEU A 134 -12.71 -2.14 2.54
C LEU A 134 -13.71 -2.40 3.66
N PRO A 135 -14.96 -2.79 3.35
CA PRO A 135 -15.89 -3.31 4.34
C PRO A 135 -15.30 -4.45 5.15
N LEU A 136 -15.65 -4.54 6.43
CA LEU A 136 -15.34 -5.73 7.22
C LEU A 136 -16.03 -6.96 6.61
N PRO A 137 -15.36 -8.13 6.52
CA PRO A 137 -15.95 -9.35 6.03
C PRO A 137 -17.18 -9.83 6.81
N ARG A 138 -17.28 -9.41 8.07
CA ARG A 138 -18.46 -9.60 8.92
C ARG A 138 -18.88 -8.26 9.48
N GLN A 139 -20.09 -7.84 9.14
CA GLN A 139 -20.71 -6.65 9.72
C GLN A 139 -21.36 -7.04 11.05
N LYS A 140 -21.15 -6.24 12.11
CA LYS A 140 -21.91 -6.42 13.35
C LYS A 140 -23.32 -5.87 13.10
N LYS A 141 -24.32 -6.74 13.06
CA LYS A 141 -25.73 -6.32 13.05
C LYS A 141 -26.03 -5.63 14.39
N ARG A 142 -26.37 -4.34 14.39
CA ARG A 142 -26.93 -3.71 15.59
C ARG A 142 -28.40 -4.09 15.65
N ALA A 143 -28.85 -4.52 16.83
CA ALA A 143 -30.17 -5.13 16.99
C ALA A 143 -31.32 -4.11 16.99
N ASP A 144 -31.06 -2.81 17.06
CA ASP A 144 -32.11 -1.81 17.20
C ASP A 144 -31.78 -0.52 16.42
N GLU A 145 -32.86 0.03 15.84
CA GLU A 145 -33.02 1.38 15.28
C GLU A 145 -32.60 1.59 13.81
N GLY A 146 -33.63 1.73 12.95
CA GLY A 146 -33.57 1.90 11.50
C GLY A 146 -33.00 3.23 11.01
N GLY A 147 -31.75 3.52 11.37
CA GLY A 147 -30.89 4.48 10.68
C GLY A 147 -30.06 3.81 9.60
N ASP A 148 -29.68 4.55 8.56
CA ASP A 148 -28.76 4.13 7.48
C ASP A 148 -27.51 3.47 8.11
N GLU A 149 -27.44 2.14 8.07
CA GLU A 149 -26.40 1.38 8.78
C GLU A 149 -25.02 1.77 8.24
N ALA A 150 -24.24 2.46 9.07
CA ALA A 150 -22.86 2.78 8.75
C ALA A 150 -22.04 1.49 8.64
N VAL A 151 -21.77 1.07 7.39
CA VAL A 151 -20.94 -0.09 7.07
C VAL A 151 -19.56 0.10 7.69
N GLN A 152 -19.17 -0.84 8.55
CA GLN A 152 -17.84 -0.82 9.17
C GLN A 152 -16.80 -1.17 8.13
N THR A 153 -15.77 -0.35 8.04
CA THR A 153 -14.66 -0.49 7.09
C THR A 153 -13.32 -0.44 7.81
N THR A 154 -12.29 -0.94 7.13
CA THR A 154 -10.87 -0.84 7.53
C THR A 154 -10.10 -0.31 6.34
N GLU A 155 -9.15 0.60 6.56
CA GLU A 155 -8.30 1.14 5.51
C GLU A 155 -7.15 0.20 5.19
N HIS A 156 -6.86 0.02 3.90
CA HIS A 156 -5.80 -0.83 3.39
C HIS A 156 -4.91 0.01 2.47
N SER A 157 -3.60 -0.20 2.54
CA SER A 157 -2.64 0.57 1.75
C SER A 157 -1.59 -0.25 1.02
N GLN A 158 -1.59 -1.58 1.19
CA GLN A 158 -0.69 -2.50 0.50
C GLN A 158 -1.51 -3.49 -0.32
N TRP A 159 -1.15 -3.60 -1.61
CA TRP A 159 -1.97 -4.30 -2.58
C TRP A 159 -1.15 -5.21 -3.49
N TRP A 160 -1.72 -6.35 -3.85
CA TRP A 160 -1.41 -7.04 -5.08
C TRP A 160 -2.32 -6.53 -6.18
N THR A 161 -1.72 -6.11 -7.29
CA THR A 161 -2.44 -5.51 -8.42
C THR A 161 -2.38 -6.38 -9.64
N LEU A 162 -3.53 -6.52 -10.30
CA LEU A 162 -3.72 -7.33 -11.49
C LEU A 162 -4.48 -6.53 -12.54
N THR A 163 -4.21 -6.85 -13.81
CA THR A 163 -4.82 -6.18 -14.97
C THR A 163 -5.79 -7.08 -15.71
N ASP A 164 -5.71 -8.39 -15.50
CA ASP A 164 -6.55 -9.39 -16.15
C ASP A 164 -7.11 -10.35 -15.11
N MET A 165 -8.42 -10.66 -15.24
CA MET A 165 -9.11 -11.60 -14.38
C MET A 165 -8.56 -13.02 -14.48
N MET A 166 -7.96 -13.37 -15.63
CA MET A 166 -7.37 -14.69 -15.87
C MET A 166 -6.08 -14.93 -15.07
N GLN A 167 -5.55 -13.90 -14.40
CA GLN A 167 -4.40 -14.02 -13.50
C GLN A 167 -4.76 -14.56 -12.11
N PHE A 168 -6.06 -14.61 -11.78
CA PHE A 168 -6.56 -15.25 -10.58
C PHE A 168 -6.73 -16.76 -10.78
N GLU A 169 -6.51 -17.51 -9.71
CA GLU A 169 -6.84 -18.94 -9.67
C GLU A 169 -8.29 -19.13 -9.22
N ASN A 170 -8.62 -18.76 -7.97
CA ASN A 170 -9.94 -18.96 -7.39
C ASN A 170 -10.46 -17.69 -6.69
N VAL A 171 -11.03 -16.77 -7.47
CA VAL A 171 -11.62 -15.53 -6.95
C VAL A 171 -13.08 -15.37 -7.38
N GLY A 172 -13.90 -14.84 -6.47
CA GLY A 172 -15.28 -14.42 -6.73
C GLY A 172 -15.38 -12.90 -6.80
N PHE A 173 -16.35 -12.42 -7.57
CA PHE A 173 -16.69 -11.00 -7.68
C PHE A 173 -18.04 -10.75 -7.01
N THR A 174 -18.11 -9.76 -6.13
CA THR A 174 -19.39 -9.39 -5.51
C THR A 174 -20.25 -8.60 -6.48
N ASN A 175 -21.57 -8.60 -6.23
CA ASN A 175 -22.45 -7.60 -6.81
C ASN A 175 -22.02 -6.19 -6.40
N ALA A 176 -22.37 -5.21 -7.23
CA ALA A 176 -22.07 -3.81 -6.94
C ALA A 176 -22.87 -3.35 -5.73
N PHE A 177 -22.19 -2.85 -4.70
CA PHE A 177 -22.79 -2.22 -3.54
C PHE A 177 -22.31 -0.77 -3.46
N ARG A 178 -23.25 0.18 -3.51
CA ARG A 178 -22.95 1.63 -3.60
C ARG A 178 -21.95 1.96 -4.72
N GLY A 179 -22.17 1.35 -5.90
CA GLY A 179 -21.34 1.57 -7.09
C GLY A 179 -19.93 0.96 -7.03
N ARG A 180 -19.67 0.06 -6.09
CA ARG A 180 -18.36 -0.58 -5.89
C ARG A 180 -18.50 -2.10 -5.89
N ARG A 181 -17.56 -2.78 -6.56
CA ARG A 181 -17.44 -4.23 -6.56
C ARG A 181 -16.20 -4.65 -5.78
N PHE A 182 -16.31 -5.79 -5.11
CA PHE A 182 -15.25 -6.33 -4.28
C PHE A 182 -14.89 -7.75 -4.72
N LEU A 183 -13.72 -8.19 -4.25
CA LEU A 183 -13.23 -9.55 -4.46
C LEU A 183 -13.54 -10.38 -3.22
N ALA A 184 -13.98 -11.62 -3.41
CA ALA A 184 -14.18 -12.61 -2.35
C ALA A 184 -13.45 -13.91 -2.72
N CYS A 185 -13.24 -14.80 -1.76
CA CYS A 185 -12.76 -16.15 -2.07
C CYS A 185 -13.84 -16.93 -2.84
N ALA A 186 -13.47 -17.63 -3.91
CA ALA A 186 -14.44 -18.43 -4.67
C ALA A 186 -14.94 -19.67 -3.90
N ASP A 187 -14.11 -20.26 -3.03
CA ASP A 187 -14.44 -21.53 -2.37
C ASP A 187 -15.27 -21.36 -1.09
N CYS A 188 -14.97 -20.33 -0.29
CA CYS A 188 -15.66 -20.10 0.98
C CYS A 188 -16.55 -18.87 0.98
N GLU A 189 -16.56 -18.10 -0.12
CA GLU A 189 -17.34 -16.86 -0.31
C GLU A 189 -17.07 -15.75 0.72
N ILE A 190 -16.09 -15.94 1.62
CA ILE A 190 -15.71 -14.92 2.60
C ILE A 190 -14.92 -13.82 1.87
N GLY A 191 -15.39 -12.60 2.02
CA GLY A 191 -14.78 -11.37 1.51
C GLY A 191 -15.34 -10.16 2.25
N PRO A 192 -14.86 -8.94 1.95
CA PRO A 192 -13.99 -8.63 0.83
C PRO A 192 -12.51 -8.87 1.14
N ILE A 193 -11.82 -9.58 0.24
CA ILE A 193 -10.34 -9.73 0.24
C ILE A 193 -9.66 -8.66 -0.62
N GLY A 194 -10.44 -7.93 -1.43
CA GLY A 194 -9.93 -6.93 -2.34
C GLY A 194 -11.03 -6.09 -2.99
N PHE A 195 -10.63 -5.24 -3.92
CA PHE A 195 -11.45 -4.24 -4.59
C PHE A 195 -11.27 -4.30 -6.10
N VAL A 196 -12.35 -4.00 -6.83
CA VAL A 196 -12.36 -3.86 -8.28
C VAL A 196 -12.42 -2.38 -8.63
N CYS A 197 -11.39 -1.87 -9.29
CA CYS A 197 -11.35 -0.47 -9.73
C CYS A 197 -11.97 -0.35 -11.12
N ASP A 198 -13.28 -0.08 -11.17
CA ASP A 198 -14.02 0.03 -12.44
C ASP A 198 -13.48 1.12 -13.37
N GLN A 199 -12.85 2.17 -12.83
CA GLN A 199 -12.25 3.26 -13.61
C GLN A 199 -10.99 2.84 -14.38
N THR A 200 -10.18 1.96 -13.80
CA THR A 200 -8.89 1.55 -14.37
C THR A 200 -8.92 0.13 -14.94
N GLY A 201 -9.98 -0.64 -14.67
CA GLY A 201 -10.06 -2.06 -14.96
C GLY A 201 -9.12 -2.93 -14.12
N LYS A 202 -8.43 -2.36 -13.13
CA LYS A 202 -7.48 -3.09 -12.28
C LYS A 202 -8.18 -3.76 -11.09
N PHE A 203 -7.60 -4.87 -10.68
CA PHE A 203 -8.00 -5.61 -9.49
C PHE A 203 -6.94 -5.42 -8.40
N LEU A 204 -7.39 -5.12 -7.17
CA LEU A 204 -6.51 -4.89 -6.03
C LEU A 204 -6.86 -5.90 -4.93
N VAL A 205 -5.94 -6.78 -4.58
CA VAL A 205 -6.07 -7.70 -3.43
C VAL A 205 -5.29 -7.13 -2.25
N SER A 206 -5.93 -6.97 -1.10
CA SER A 206 -5.25 -6.44 0.09
C SER A 206 -4.30 -7.50 0.65
N VAL A 207 -3.06 -7.09 0.90
CA VAL A 207 -2.02 -7.93 1.51
C VAL A 207 -2.42 -8.37 2.92
N GLU A 208 -3.11 -7.52 3.67
CA GLU A 208 -3.56 -7.78 5.05
C GLU A 208 -4.74 -8.77 5.11
N ARG A 209 -5.47 -8.95 4.00
CA ARG A 209 -6.68 -9.79 3.91
C ARG A 209 -6.41 -11.18 3.34
N VAL A 210 -5.14 -11.55 3.14
CA VAL A 210 -4.72 -12.82 2.53
C VAL A 210 -3.54 -13.43 3.28
N ARG A 211 -3.17 -14.66 2.90
CA ARG A 211 -1.98 -15.35 3.43
C ARG A 211 -0.99 -15.64 2.31
N HIS A 212 0.29 -15.68 2.65
CA HIS A 212 1.39 -16.01 1.75
C HIS A 212 2.06 -17.28 2.28
N LYS A 213 2.33 -18.27 1.43
CA LYS A 213 2.96 -19.54 1.83
C LYS A 213 3.99 -20.03 0.84
#